data_AF-A0A2E8WT78-F1
#
_entry.id   AF-A0A2E8WT78-F1
#
_cell.length_a   1.000
_cell.length_b   1.000
_cell.length_c   1.000
_cell.angle_alpha   90.00
_cell.angle_beta   90.00
_cell.angle_gamma   90.00
#
_symmetry.space_group_name_H-M   'P 1'
#
loop_
_entity.id
_entity.type
_entity.pdbx_description
1 polymer ?
#
loop_
_entity_poly.entity_id
_entity_poly.type
_entity_poly.pdbx_seq_one_letter_code
_entity_poly.pdbx_strand_id
1 'polypeptide(L)'
;MDPFAPTAGEWNEIARSITFLTLALISAFLTGPVFLVAHAIIPSAVDSKTISNKFNKLRPMLYLIGFVGLGSIITFFLLAFFNIYPVLERIYPSFWQ
;
A
#
# COMPACT_ATOMS: atom_id res chain seq x y z
N MET A 1 28.26 15.51 -8.80
CA MET A 1 28.82 14.16 -8.97
C MET A 1 27.78 13.37 -9.74
N ASP A 2 28.17 12.80 -10.88
CA ASP A 2 27.24 12.06 -11.75
C ASP A 2 27.03 10.64 -11.19
N PRO A 3 25.80 10.09 -11.29
CA PRO A 3 25.54 8.71 -10.89
C PRO A 3 26.35 7.71 -11.72
N PHE A 4 26.67 6.57 -11.11
CA PHE A 4 27.17 5.42 -11.87
C PHE A 4 26.06 4.87 -12.77
N ALA A 5 26.43 4.44 -13.98
CA ALA A 5 25.48 3.80 -14.89
C ALA A 5 24.98 2.48 -14.26
N PRO A 6 23.65 2.27 -14.12
CA PRO A 6 23.14 1.06 -13.49
C PRO A 6 23.44 -0.17 -14.34
N THR A 7 23.85 -1.25 -13.68
CA THR A 7 24.02 -2.56 -14.29
C THR A 7 22.67 -3.22 -14.61
N ALA A 8 22.67 -4.26 -15.45
CA ALA A 8 21.44 -5.03 -15.74
C ALA A 8 20.80 -5.62 -14.47
N GLY A 9 21.62 -6.00 -13.47
CA GLY A 9 21.14 -6.47 -12.18
C GLY A 9 20.40 -5.37 -11.41
N GLU A 10 20.99 -4.18 -11.33
CA GLU A 10 20.38 -3.03 -10.64
C GLU A 10 19.08 -2.56 -11.30
N TRP A 11 19.01 -2.59 -12.63
CA TRP A 11 17.75 -2.34 -13.35
C TRP A 11 16.64 -3.31 -12.95
N ASN A 12 16.97 -4.58 -12.70
CA ASN A 12 15.99 -5.55 -12.23
C ASN A 12 15.54 -5.25 -10.79
N GLU A 13 16.43 -4.81 -9.91
CA GLU A 13 16.07 -4.40 -8.54
C GLU A 13 15.18 -3.15 -8.53
N ILE A 14 15.47 -2.18 -9.41
CA ILE A 14 14.62 -1.00 -9.63
C ILE A 14 13.23 -1.43 -10.11
N ALA A 15 13.15 -2.30 -11.12
CA ALA A 15 11.88 -2.80 -11.65
C ALA A 15 11.06 -3.56 -10.59
N ARG A 16 11.72 -4.36 -9.75
CA ARG A 16 11.10 -5.05 -8.61
C ARG A 16 10.55 -4.07 -7.58
N SER A 17 11.30 -3.00 -7.28
CA SER A 17 10.85 -1.94 -6.36
C SER A 17 9.61 -1.22 -6.90
N ILE A 18 9.58 -0.91 -8.20
CA ILE A 18 8.40 -0.33 -8.88
C ILE A 18 7.20 -1.29 -8.81
N THR A 19 7.44 -2.59 -8.96
CA THR A 19 6.39 -3.61 -8.83
C THR A 19 5.79 -3.61 -7.42
N PHE A 20 6.63 -3.57 -6.37
CA PHE A 20 6.15 -3.46 -4.99
C PHE A 20 5.34 -2.17 -4.76
N LEU A 21 5.81 -1.02 -5.25
CA LEU A 21 5.05 0.24 -5.15
C LEU A 21 3.70 0.17 -5.88
N THR A 22 3.66 -0.52 -7.03
CA THR A 22 2.41 -0.76 -7.77
C THR A 22 1.45 -1.64 -6.99
N LEU A 23 1.94 -2.69 -6.34
CA LEU A 23 1.14 -3.54 -5.45
C LEU A 23 0.63 -2.79 -4.22
N ALA A 24 1.45 -1.90 -3.65
CA ALA A 24 1.03 -1.01 -2.57
C ALA A 24 -0.13 -0.08 -3.02
N LEU A 25 -0.02 0.49 -4.23
CA LEU A 25 -1.06 1.33 -4.82
C LEU A 25 -2.37 0.56 -5.04
N ILE A 26 -2.31 -0.63 -5.64
CA ILE A 26 -3.49 -1.48 -5.83
C ILE A 26 -4.13 -1.82 -4.49
N SER A 27 -3.31 -2.17 -3.49
CA SER A 27 -3.79 -2.46 -2.13
C SER A 27 -4.50 -1.25 -1.52
N ALA A 28 -3.98 -0.03 -1.72
CA ALA A 28 -4.62 1.20 -1.26
C ALA A 28 -5.97 1.46 -1.95
N PHE A 29 -6.05 1.25 -3.26
CA PHE A 29 -7.29 1.38 -4.02
C PHE A 29 -8.38 0.40 -3.58
N LEU A 30 -8.02 -0.79 -3.12
CA LEU A 30 -8.98 -1.76 -2.58
C LEU A 30 -9.35 -1.45 -1.12
N THR A 31 -8.36 -1.06 -0.32
CA THR A 31 -8.53 -0.84 1.13
C THR A 31 -9.34 0.42 1.44
N GLY A 32 -9.11 1.51 0.69
CA GLY A 32 -9.79 2.80 0.90
C GLY A 32 -11.32 2.68 0.84
N PRO A 33 -11.90 2.14 -0.24
CA PRO A 33 -13.33 1.91 -0.36
C PRO A 33 -13.88 0.99 0.74
N VAL A 34 -13.14 -0.05 1.14
CA VAL A 34 -13.58 -0.96 2.20
C VAL A 34 -13.75 -0.22 3.53
N PHE A 35 -12.78 0.60 3.92
CA PHE A 35 -12.91 1.41 5.14
C PHE A 35 -13.97 2.49 5.02
N LEU A 36 -14.09 3.14 3.86
CA LEU A 36 -15.13 4.14 3.60
C LEU A 36 -16.51 3.52 3.76
N VAL A 37 -16.74 2.32 3.22
CA VAL A 37 -18.00 1.58 3.36
C VAL A 37 -18.26 1.23 4.83
N ALA A 38 -17.26 0.67 5.51
CA ALA A 38 -17.40 0.19 6.89
C ALA A 38 -17.64 1.32 7.91
N HIS A 39 -16.98 2.48 7.70
CA HIS A 39 -16.93 3.58 8.67
C HIS A 39 -17.89 4.72 8.36
N ALA A 40 -18.16 5.02 7.08
CA ALA A 40 -19.02 6.14 6.70
C ALA A 40 -20.36 5.68 6.09
N ILE A 41 -20.34 4.81 5.07
CA ILE A 41 -21.58 4.47 4.33
C ILE A 41 -22.53 3.64 5.16
N ILE A 42 -22.08 2.51 5.75
CA ILE A 42 -22.99 1.63 6.51
C ILE A 42 -23.61 2.38 7.70
N PRO A 43 -22.84 3.09 8.55
CA PRO A 43 -23.43 3.84 9.66
C PRO A 43 -24.43 4.90 9.17
N SER A 44 -24.05 5.72 8.20
CA SER A 44 -24.93 6.76 7.64
C SER A 44 -26.24 6.19 7.10
N ALA A 45 -26.18 5.09 6.35
CA ALA A 45 -27.36 4.46 5.76
C ALA A 45 -28.25 3.72 6.78
N VAL A 46 -27.67 3.21 7.88
CA VAL A 46 -28.43 2.63 8.99
C VAL A 46 -29.15 3.75 9.76
N ASP A 47 -28.45 4.84 10.05
CA ASP A 47 -29.00 5.98 10.80
C ASP A 47 -30.12 6.69 10.03
N SER A 48 -30.00 6.80 8.71
CA SER A 48 -31.07 7.31 7.82
C SER A 48 -32.21 6.32 7.60
N LYS A 49 -32.17 5.12 8.21
CA LYS A 49 -33.13 4.02 8.02
C LYS A 49 -33.28 3.54 6.57
N THR A 50 -32.30 3.84 5.72
CA THR A 50 -32.26 3.38 4.32
C THR A 50 -31.94 1.89 4.25
N ILE A 51 -31.13 1.38 5.19
CA ILE A 51 -30.82 -0.05 5.33
C ILE A 51 -31.12 -0.56 6.74
N SER A 52 -31.30 -1.87 6.88
CA SER A 52 -31.57 -2.50 8.17
C SER A 52 -30.37 -2.43 9.11
N ASN A 53 -30.62 -2.30 10.41
CA ASN A 53 -29.60 -2.33 11.46
C ASN A 53 -28.79 -3.66 11.47
N LYS A 54 -29.27 -4.71 10.81
CA LYS A 54 -28.52 -5.98 10.63
C LYS A 54 -27.19 -5.79 9.90
N PHE A 55 -27.07 -4.78 9.02
CA PHE A 55 -25.84 -4.49 8.28
C PHE A 55 -24.70 -3.99 9.18
N ASN A 56 -24.98 -3.53 10.40
CA ASN A 56 -23.93 -3.23 11.36
C ASN A 56 -23.08 -4.46 11.71
N LYS A 57 -23.61 -5.69 11.56
CA LYS A 57 -22.84 -6.93 11.75
C LYS A 57 -21.81 -7.20 10.65
N LEU A 58 -21.93 -6.56 9.48
CA LEU A 58 -20.96 -6.68 8.39
C LEU A 58 -19.72 -5.82 8.62
N ARG A 59 -19.84 -4.74 9.41
CA ARG A 59 -18.76 -3.78 9.66
C ARG A 59 -17.50 -4.41 10.24
N PRO A 60 -17.54 -5.29 11.26
CA PRO A 60 -16.34 -5.94 11.79
C PRO A 60 -15.58 -6.75 10.73
N MET A 61 -16.31 -7.43 9.84
CA MET A 61 -15.70 -8.19 8.74
C MET A 61 -15.03 -7.26 7.73
N LEU A 62 -15.67 -6.14 7.37
CA LEU A 62 -15.07 -5.14 6.49
C LEU A 62 -13.85 -4.47 7.13
N TYR A 63 -13.89 -4.19 8.44
CA TYR A 63 -12.71 -3.69 9.15
C TYR A 63 -11.57 -4.69 9.12
N LEU A 64 -11.83 -5.99 9.33
CA LEU A 64 -10.79 -7.02 9.25
C LEU A 64 -10.14 -7.04 7.86
N ILE A 65 -10.95 -7.03 6.79
CA ILE A 65 -10.46 -6.96 5.40
C ILE A 65 -9.64 -5.68 5.18
N GLY A 66 -10.14 -4.55 5.66
CA GLY A 66 -9.45 -3.26 5.57
C GLY A 66 -8.11 -3.27 6.31
N PHE A 67 -8.02 -3.87 7.49
CA PHE A 67 -6.78 -3.99 8.25
C PHE A 67 -5.76 -4.88 7.56
N VAL A 68 -6.19 -6.00 6.98
CA VAL A 68 -5.32 -6.84 6.15
C VAL A 68 -4.80 -6.05 4.95
N GLY A 69 -5.67 -5.30 4.27
CA GLY A 69 -5.28 -4.43 3.17
C GLY A 69 -4.28 -3.34 3.58
N LEU A 70 -4.49 -2.71 4.74
CA LEU A 70 -3.54 -1.74 5.31
C LEU A 70 -2.18 -2.40 5.62
N GLY A 71 -2.19 -3.60 6.18
CA GLY A 71 -0.97 -4.39 6.42
C GLY A 71 -0.21 -4.68 5.11
N SER A 72 -0.93 -5.02 4.03
CA SER A 72 -0.34 -5.23 2.71
C SER A 72 0.30 -3.96 2.15
N ILE A 73 -0.34 -2.78 2.29
CA ILE A 73 0.24 -1.50 1.87
C ILE A 73 1.58 -1.27 2.57
N ILE A 74 1.60 -1.37 3.90
CA ILE A 74 2.81 -1.16 4.71
C ILE A 74 3.89 -2.17 4.29
N THR A 75 3.53 -3.44 4.14
CA THR A 75 4.46 -4.50 3.76
C THR A 75 5.11 -4.22 2.41
N PHE A 76 4.33 -3.88 1.38
CA PHE A 76 4.87 -3.59 0.06
C PHE A 76 5.73 -2.33 0.03
N PHE A 77 5.38 -1.29 0.81
CA PHE A 77 6.25 -0.12 0.98
C PHE A 77 7.59 -0.47 1.62
N LEU A 78 7.59 -1.27 2.69
CA LEU A 78 8.82 -1.73 3.33
C LEU A 78 9.67 -2.58 2.40
N LEU A 79 9.04 -3.50 1.65
CA LEU A 79 9.74 -4.31 0.66
C LEU A 79 10.37 -3.45 -0.44
N ALA A 80 9.66 -2.43 -0.95
CA ALA A 80 10.22 -1.49 -1.91
C ALA A 80 11.40 -0.71 -1.33
N PHE A 81 11.25 -0.19 -0.11
CA PHE A 81 12.28 0.60 0.57
C PHE A 81 13.57 -0.21 0.80
N PHE A 82 13.45 -1.40 1.40
CA PHE A 82 14.61 -2.25 1.67
C PHE A 82 15.24 -2.79 0.38
N ASN A 83 14.49 -2.88 -0.73
CA ASN A 83 15.04 -3.28 -2.00
C ASN A 83 15.82 -2.17 -2.70
N ILE A 84 15.31 -0.94 -2.68
CA ILE A 84 15.89 0.17 -3.44
C ILE A 84 17.04 0.87 -2.69
N TYR A 85 17.03 0.86 -1.36
CA TYR A 85 18.07 1.51 -0.55
C TYR A 85 19.50 1.11 -0.93
N PRO A 86 19.88 -0.19 -0.95
CA PRO A 86 21.25 -0.58 -1.30
C PRO A 86 21.58 -0.31 -2.78
N VAL A 87 20.59 -0.26 -3.67
CA VAL A 87 20.78 0.08 -5.09
C VAL A 87 21.17 1.55 -5.21
N LEU A 88 20.45 2.43 -4.50
CA LEU A 88 20.72 3.87 -4.51
C LEU A 88 22.06 4.21 -3.86
N GLU A 89 22.48 3.45 -2.85
CA GLU A 89 23.80 3.59 -2.25
C GLU A 89 24.92 3.30 -3.26
N ARG A 90 24.76 2.25 -4.08
CA ARG A 90 25.72 1.89 -5.13
C ARG A 90 25.74 2.89 -6.29
N ILE A 91 24.59 3.40 -6.71
CA ILE A 91 24.48 4.34 -7.85
C ILE A 91 24.92 5.76 -7.47
N TYR A 92 24.62 6.19 -6.24
CA TYR A 92 24.85 7.54 -5.73
C TYR A 92 25.71 7.58 -4.45
N PRO A 93 26.92 7.00 -4.40
CA PRO A 93 27.67 6.92 -3.14
C PRO A 93 28.02 8.27 -2.54
N SER A 94 28.27 9.30 -3.36
CA SER A 94 28.55 10.66 -2.90
C SER A 94 27.35 11.37 -2.24
N PHE A 95 26.13 10.85 -2.40
CA PHE A 95 24.95 11.38 -1.71
C PHE A 95 24.87 10.90 -0.25
N TRP A 96 25.50 9.77 0.06
CA TRP A 96 25.44 9.10 1.36
C TRP A 96 26.69 9.31 2.23
N GLN A 97 27.73 9.96 1.68
CA GLN A 97 28.92 10.43 2.41
C GLN A 97 28.68 11.80 3.03
#